data_AF-X1RYW0-F1
#
_entry.id   AF-X1RYW0-F1
#
_cell.length_a   1.000
_cell.length_b   1.000
_cell.length_c   1.000
_cell.angle_alpha   90.00
_cell.angle_beta   90.00
_cell.angle_gamma   90.00
#
_symmetry.space_group_name_H-M   'P 1'
#
loop_
_entity.id
_entity.type
_entity.pdbx_description
1 polymer ?
#
loop_
_entity_poly.entity_id
_entity_poly.type
_entity_poly.pdbx_seq_one_letter_code
_entity_poly.pdbx_strand_id
1 'polypeptide(L)'
;MKKPINYLTMFVLAAIICFVYVSCGQQEKSPNTLTKKEIKEGWQLLFDGTTTNGWKGYNQKSFPEHGWTVENGILRCLASGRGEAGSGGNIITEKKFKNFELKLEWKIAKAGNSGIMYLVTELPGQPAWHGAPEMQILDGKNFP
;
A
#
# COMPACT_ATOMS: atom_id res chain seq x y z
N MET A 1 -43.00 48.81 16.75
CA MET A 1 -42.53 48.91 15.35
C MET A 1 -41.68 47.68 15.03
N LYS A 2 -42.12 46.80 14.13
CA LYS A 2 -41.34 45.62 13.69
C LYS A 2 -40.39 46.07 12.58
N LYS A 3 -39.08 45.92 12.77
CA LYS A 3 -38.07 46.25 11.74
C LYS A 3 -38.25 45.30 10.54
N PRO A 4 -38.16 45.78 9.28
CA PRO A 4 -38.34 44.93 8.12
C PRO A 4 -37.19 43.93 8.02
N ILE A 5 -37.53 42.66 7.82
CA ILE A 5 -36.56 41.58 7.62
C ILE A 5 -35.98 41.75 6.22
N ASN A 6 -34.65 41.90 6.13
CA ASN A 6 -33.94 42.04 4.87
C ASN A 6 -33.69 40.64 4.27
N TYR A 7 -34.50 40.28 3.27
CA TYR A 7 -34.47 38.97 2.63
C TYR A 7 -33.10 38.64 2.01
N LEU A 8 -32.32 39.65 1.61
CA LEU A 8 -30.96 39.45 1.10
C LEU A 8 -30.02 38.88 2.19
N THR A 9 -30.18 39.33 3.43
CA THR A 9 -29.42 38.82 4.57
C THR A 9 -29.84 37.39 4.93
N MET A 10 -31.12 37.05 4.74
CA MET A 10 -31.65 35.70 4.97
C MET A 10 -31.14 34.70 3.92
N PHE A 11 -31.02 35.09 2.66
CA PHE A 11 -30.46 34.25 1.59
C PHE A 11 -28.95 33.99 1.76
N VAL A 12 -28.19 35.00 2.18
CA VAL A 12 -26.74 34.84 2.45
C VAL A 12 -26.50 33.90 3.64
N LEU A 13 -27.31 34.00 4.71
CA LEU A 13 -27.24 33.08 5.84
C LEU A 13 -27.57 31.63 5.44
N ALA A 14 -28.61 31.42 4.62
CA ALA A 14 -28.97 30.08 4.13
C ALA A 14 -27.89 29.45 3.23
N ALA A 15 -27.25 30.24 2.36
CA ALA A 15 -26.17 29.77 1.50
C ALA A 15 -24.90 29.39 2.27
N ILE A 16 -24.54 30.16 3.31
CA ILE A 16 -23.42 29.83 4.21
C ILE A 16 -23.72 28.53 4.98
N ILE A 17 -24.94 28.35 5.48
CA ILE A 17 -25.35 27.14 6.18
C ILE A 17 -25.28 25.91 5.23
N CYS A 18 -25.70 26.01 3.98
CA CYS A 18 -25.56 24.94 2.99
C CYS A 18 -24.09 24.58 2.69
N PHE A 19 -23.18 25.56 2.63
CA PHE A 19 -21.76 25.29 2.40
C PHE A 19 -21.08 24.54 3.55
N VAL A 20 -21.52 24.79 4.79
CA VAL A 20 -20.98 24.10 5.98
C VAL A 20 -21.40 22.62 6.02
N TYR A 21 -22.59 22.27 5.52
CA TYR A 21 -23.04 20.87 5.46
C TYR A 21 -22.41 20.03 4.34
N VAL A 22 -21.91 20.65 3.27
CA VAL A 22 -21.22 19.93 2.17
C VAL A 22 -19.80 19.51 2.55
N SER A 23 -19.22 20.07 3.64
CA SER A 23 -17.90 19.65 4.15
C SER A 23 -17.95 18.37 5.00
N CYS A 24 -19.05 17.62 4.94
CA CYS A 24 -19.18 16.34 5.64
C CYS A 24 -18.41 15.24 4.89
N GLY A 25 -17.20 14.94 5.36
CA GLY A 25 -16.75 13.55 5.50
C GLY A 25 -15.84 12.96 4.42
N GLN A 26 -14.75 13.62 4.04
CA GLN A 26 -13.56 12.86 3.62
C GLN A 26 -12.72 12.58 4.87
N GLN A 27 -13.01 11.46 5.53
CA GLN A 27 -12.11 10.91 6.53
C GLN A 27 -10.85 10.48 5.78
N GLU A 28 -9.78 11.27 5.88
CA GLU A 28 -8.46 10.88 5.36
C GLU A 28 -8.13 9.51 5.94
N LYS A 29 -8.02 8.50 5.06
CA LYS A 29 -7.58 7.17 5.44
C LYS A 29 -6.10 7.27 5.72
N SER A 30 -5.71 7.18 7.00
CA SER A 30 -4.31 7.00 7.35
C SER A 30 -3.80 5.71 6.70
N PRO A 31 -2.65 5.74 5.99
CA PRO A 31 -2.05 4.53 5.43
C PRO A 31 -1.84 3.46 6.52
N ASN A 32 -1.80 2.20 6.11
CA ASN A 32 -1.55 1.06 6.99
C ASN A 32 -2.54 0.94 8.18
N THR A 33 -3.78 1.37 7.97
CA THR A 33 -4.87 1.24 8.97
C THR A 33 -6.11 0.66 8.29
N LEU A 34 -6.78 -0.29 8.94
CA LEU A 34 -8.06 -0.81 8.42
C LEU A 34 -9.22 0.08 8.85
N THR A 35 -10.14 0.32 7.92
CA THR A 35 -11.43 0.90 8.25
C THR A 35 -12.31 -0.09 9.01
N LYS A 36 -13.32 0.41 9.73
CA LYS A 36 -14.33 -0.44 10.39
C LYS A 36 -15.02 -1.41 9.43
N LYS A 37 -15.21 -0.98 8.17
CA LYS A 37 -15.78 -1.82 7.11
C LYS A 37 -14.83 -2.95 6.74
N GLU A 38 -13.56 -2.66 6.48
CA GLU A 38 -12.54 -3.65 6.14
C GLU A 38 -12.38 -4.71 7.25
N ILE A 39 -12.40 -4.29 8.53
CA ILE A 39 -12.38 -5.22 9.67
C ILE A 39 -13.61 -6.15 9.65
N LYS A 40 -14.81 -5.59 9.42
CA LYS A 40 -16.05 -6.38 9.35
C LYS A 40 -16.06 -7.37 8.18
N GLU A 41 -15.40 -7.02 7.08
CA GLU A 41 -15.24 -7.86 5.89
C GLU A 41 -14.09 -8.88 6.03
N GLY A 42 -13.34 -8.86 7.13
CA GLY A 42 -12.29 -9.83 7.42
C GLY A 42 -10.92 -9.50 6.82
N TRP A 43 -10.70 -8.26 6.39
CA TRP A 43 -9.38 -7.82 5.95
C TRP A 43 -8.38 -7.85 7.12
N GLN A 44 -7.12 -8.14 6.81
CA GLN A 44 -6.00 -8.09 7.74
C GLN A 44 -4.89 -7.23 7.16
N LEU A 45 -4.19 -6.47 8.00
CA LEU A 45 -2.98 -5.79 7.57
C LEU A 45 -1.87 -6.82 7.38
N LEU A 46 -1.22 -6.77 6.21
CA LEU A 46 0.04 -7.47 5.99
C LEU A 46 1.25 -6.59 6.35
N PHE A 47 1.06 -5.27 6.44
CA PHE A 47 2.09 -4.31 6.84
C PHE A 47 1.47 -3.25 7.73
N ASP A 48 2.08 -3.00 8.90
CA ASP A 48 1.58 -2.07 9.91
C ASP A 48 2.13 -0.63 9.73
N GLY A 49 3.01 -0.41 8.76
CA GLY A 49 3.67 0.87 8.51
C GLY A 49 5.00 1.08 9.25
N THR A 50 5.38 0.17 10.14
CA THR A 50 6.48 0.38 11.09
C THR A 50 7.42 -0.81 11.24
N THR A 51 6.92 -2.04 11.10
CA THR A 51 7.68 -3.27 11.28
C THR A 51 7.62 -4.15 10.04
N THR A 52 8.55 -5.11 9.98
CA THR A 52 8.58 -6.17 8.96
C THR A 52 7.96 -7.47 9.46
N ASN A 53 7.17 -7.41 10.54
CA ASN A 53 6.54 -8.58 11.14
C ASN A 53 5.64 -9.29 10.12
N GLY A 54 5.71 -10.62 10.10
CA GLY A 54 4.99 -11.44 9.13
C GLY A 54 5.63 -11.50 7.75
N TRP A 55 6.82 -10.91 7.56
CA TRP A 55 7.62 -11.01 6.34
C TRP A 55 8.97 -11.66 6.61
N LYS A 56 9.44 -12.43 5.62
CA LYS A 56 10.80 -12.98 5.58
C LYS A 56 11.37 -12.88 4.17
N GLY A 57 12.69 -13.06 4.02
CA GLY A 57 13.28 -13.24 2.69
C GLY A 57 12.87 -14.58 2.06
N TYR A 58 12.71 -14.60 0.74
CA TYR A 58 12.53 -15.83 -0.04
C TYR A 58 13.74 -16.76 0.15
N ASN A 59 13.51 -18.03 0.48
CA ASN A 59 14.52 -19.01 0.89
C ASN A 59 15.33 -18.61 2.14
N GLN A 60 14.83 -17.66 2.95
CA GLN A 60 15.45 -17.25 4.21
C GLN A 60 14.57 -17.59 5.41
N LYS A 61 15.16 -17.55 6.61
CA LYS A 61 14.46 -17.81 7.88
C LYS A 61 13.90 -16.54 8.52
N SER A 62 14.40 -15.37 8.15
CA SER A 62 14.06 -14.06 8.71
C SER A 62 13.98 -13.02 7.60
N PHE A 63 13.55 -11.81 7.96
CA PHE A 63 13.61 -10.66 7.07
C PHE A 63 15.09 -10.32 6.71
N PRO A 64 15.38 -9.87 5.46
CA PRO A 64 16.74 -9.52 5.07
C PRO A 64 17.32 -8.37 5.92
N GLU A 65 18.59 -8.48 6.33
CA GLU A 65 19.28 -7.44 7.11
C GLU A 65 19.60 -6.18 6.28
N HIS A 66 19.57 -6.30 4.95
CA HIS A 66 19.90 -5.24 4.02
C HIS A 66 19.02 -5.31 2.77
N GLY A 67 18.91 -4.18 2.08
CA GLY A 67 18.19 -4.06 0.81
C GLY A 67 16.70 -3.73 0.93
N TRP A 68 16.16 -3.71 2.14
CA TRP A 68 14.81 -3.23 2.43
C TRP A 68 14.83 -2.30 3.63
N THR A 69 14.01 -1.25 3.60
CA THR A 69 13.81 -0.33 4.74
C THR A 69 12.34 -0.06 4.98
N VAL A 70 12.00 0.30 6.22
CA VAL A 70 10.68 0.86 6.57
C VAL A 70 10.87 2.32 6.93
N GLU A 71 10.34 3.21 6.10
CA GLU A 71 10.47 4.65 6.24
C GLU A 71 9.14 5.33 5.93
N ASN A 72 8.67 6.23 6.81
CA ASN A 72 7.45 7.02 6.60
C ASN A 72 6.20 6.19 6.27
N GLY A 73 6.01 5.03 6.90
CA GLY A 73 4.87 4.17 6.61
C GLY A 73 4.99 3.37 5.32
N ILE A 74 6.19 3.26 4.73
CA ILE A 74 6.45 2.61 3.44
C ILE A 74 7.50 1.51 3.62
N LEU A 75 7.19 0.31 3.15
CA LEU A 75 8.15 -0.77 2.99
C LEU A 75 8.84 -0.62 1.63
N ARG A 76 10.13 -0.29 1.63
CA ARG A 76 10.88 0.15 0.44
C ARG A 76 12.03 -0.81 0.12
N CYS A 77 12.05 -1.31 -1.11
CA CYS A 77 13.22 -1.96 -1.68
C CYS A 77 14.28 -0.90 -2.04
N LEU A 78 15.51 -1.10 -1.58
CA LEU A 78 16.65 -0.26 -1.94
C LEU A 78 17.24 -0.75 -3.25
N ALA A 79 17.36 0.15 -4.23
CA ALA A 79 17.91 -0.19 -5.54
C ALA A 79 19.37 -0.65 -5.42
N SER A 80 19.67 -1.81 -6.00
CA SER A 80 21.05 -2.32 -6.11
C SER A 80 21.77 -1.87 -7.38
N GLY A 81 21.00 -1.47 -8.41
CA GLY A 81 21.50 -1.33 -9.78
C GLY A 81 21.91 -2.65 -10.45
N ARG A 82 21.68 -3.80 -9.81
CA ARG A 82 22.05 -5.15 -10.26
C ARG A 82 20.85 -6.09 -10.35
N GLY A 83 19.63 -5.53 -10.37
CA GLY A 83 18.39 -6.29 -10.25
C GLY A 83 18.31 -7.10 -8.95
N GLU A 84 17.63 -8.25 -9.03
CA GLU A 84 17.44 -9.22 -7.93
C GLU A 84 18.75 -9.66 -7.25
N ALA A 85 19.86 -9.65 -7.98
CA ALA A 85 21.14 -10.16 -7.51
C ALA A 85 21.87 -9.23 -6.51
N GLY A 86 21.34 -8.04 -6.22
CA GLY A 86 22.15 -6.99 -5.61
C GLY A 86 21.67 -6.38 -4.29
N SER A 87 20.46 -6.65 -3.80
CA SER A 87 19.93 -5.95 -2.60
C SER A 87 18.76 -6.70 -1.99
N GLY A 88 18.99 -7.44 -0.89
CA GLY A 88 17.97 -8.05 -0.03
C GLY A 88 17.19 -9.24 -0.59
N GLY A 89 17.03 -9.31 -1.91
CA GLY A 89 16.21 -10.31 -2.61
C GLY A 89 14.71 -10.10 -2.40
N ASN A 90 13.92 -11.04 -2.91
CA ASN A 90 12.47 -11.06 -2.73
C ASN A 90 12.10 -11.28 -1.26
N ILE A 91 11.08 -10.57 -0.80
CA ILE A 91 10.43 -10.84 0.49
C ILE A 91 9.08 -11.52 0.26
N ILE A 92 8.70 -12.40 1.18
CA ILE A 92 7.44 -13.13 1.15
C ILE A 92 6.78 -13.09 2.53
N THR A 93 5.46 -13.28 2.57
CA THR A 93 4.75 -13.45 3.84
C THR A 93 5.18 -14.76 4.50
N GLU A 94 5.32 -14.76 5.83
CA GLU A 94 5.52 -15.99 6.60
C GLU A 94 4.30 -16.91 6.52
N LYS A 95 3.11 -16.30 6.45
CA LYS A 95 1.84 -17.00 6.28
C LYS A 95 1.59 -17.31 4.81
N LYS A 96 1.18 -18.54 4.53
CA LYS A 96 0.69 -18.97 3.21
C LYS A 96 -0.80 -18.71 3.06
N PHE A 97 -1.21 -18.30 1.86
CA PHE A 97 -2.60 -18.06 1.49
C PHE A 97 -2.97 -18.93 0.29
N LYS A 98 -4.23 -19.38 0.24
CA LYS A 98 -4.77 -20.18 -0.87
C LYS A 98 -5.72 -19.35 -1.72
N ASN A 99 -6.90 -19.06 -1.18
CA ASN A 99 -7.87 -18.15 -1.75
C ASN A 99 -7.77 -16.83 -1.00
N PHE A 100 -7.53 -15.72 -1.70
CA PHE A 100 -7.38 -14.42 -1.07
C PHE A 100 -7.76 -13.30 -2.06
N GLU A 101 -8.07 -12.14 -1.49
CA GLU A 101 -8.07 -10.87 -2.20
C GLU A 101 -6.93 -10.03 -1.63
N LEU A 102 -6.11 -9.43 -2.51
CA LEU A 102 -4.97 -8.60 -2.12
C LEU A 102 -5.21 -7.18 -2.60
N LYS A 103 -5.07 -6.24 -1.66
CA LYS A 103 -5.14 -4.80 -1.91
C LYS A 103 -3.89 -4.15 -1.36
N LEU A 104 -3.20 -3.38 -2.21
CA LEU A 104 -2.00 -2.64 -1.87
C LEU A 104 -1.84 -1.44 -2.80
N GLU A 105 -0.98 -0.51 -2.39
CA GLU A 105 -0.49 0.58 -3.22
C GLU A 105 1.01 0.38 -3.47
N TRP A 106 1.48 0.78 -4.64
CA TRP A 106 2.89 0.66 -5.01
C TRP A 106 3.36 1.92 -5.73
N LYS A 107 4.68 2.15 -5.67
CA LYS A 107 5.36 3.21 -6.41
C LYS A 107 6.75 2.73 -6.80
N ILE A 108 7.19 3.08 -8.00
CA ILE A 108 8.51 2.75 -8.52
C ILE A 108 9.31 4.00 -8.85
N ALA A 109 10.64 3.86 -8.84
CA ALA A 109 11.54 4.85 -9.40
C ALA A 109 11.50 4.81 -10.94
N LYS A 110 12.06 5.85 -11.58
CA LYS A 110 12.28 5.85 -13.04
C LYS A 110 13.13 4.64 -13.44
N ALA A 111 12.73 3.96 -14.52
CA ALA A 111 13.32 2.69 -14.98
C ALA A 111 13.27 1.58 -13.90
N GLY A 112 12.35 1.67 -12.95
CA GLY A 112 12.13 0.64 -11.94
C GLY A 112 11.48 -0.61 -12.52
N ASN A 113 11.86 -1.76 -11.97
CA ASN A 113 11.27 -3.07 -12.21
C ASN A 113 11.10 -3.77 -10.86
N SER A 114 9.90 -4.27 -10.64
CA SER A 114 9.51 -5.03 -9.47
C SER A 114 8.30 -5.90 -9.83
N GLY A 115 7.76 -6.61 -8.86
CA GLY A 115 6.61 -7.46 -9.06
C GLY A 115 5.90 -7.80 -7.77
N ILE A 116 4.64 -8.18 -7.92
CA ILE A 116 3.86 -8.81 -6.85
C ILE A 116 3.68 -10.26 -7.23
N MET A 117 4.46 -11.12 -6.56
CA MET A 117 4.34 -12.57 -6.71
C MET A 117 3.30 -13.13 -5.76
N TYR A 118 2.55 -14.12 -6.21
CA TYR A 118 1.52 -14.77 -5.40
C TYR A 118 1.57 -16.28 -5.55
N LEU A 119 0.99 -17.00 -4.57
CA LEU A 119 1.06 -18.47 -4.49
C LEU A 119 2.51 -19.00 -4.53
N VAL A 120 3.44 -18.23 -3.95
CA VAL A 120 4.88 -18.47 -4.02
C VAL A 120 5.25 -19.80 -3.38
N THR A 121 5.98 -20.62 -4.13
CA THR A 121 6.68 -21.81 -3.62
C THR A 121 8.18 -21.53 -3.52
N GLU A 122 8.74 -21.74 -2.33
CA GLU A 122 10.18 -21.69 -2.08
C GLU A 122 10.85 -22.91 -2.73
N LEU A 123 11.71 -22.63 -3.72
CA LEU A 123 12.48 -23.62 -4.47
C LEU A 123 13.97 -23.33 -4.19
N PRO A 124 14.64 -24.13 -3.35
CA PRO A 124 16.04 -23.90 -3.01
C PRO A 124 16.93 -23.79 -4.25
N GLY A 125 17.74 -22.75 -4.32
CA GLY A 125 18.67 -22.49 -5.43
C GLY A 125 18.02 -21.97 -6.72
N GLN A 126 16.70 -21.76 -6.73
CA GLN A 126 15.97 -21.15 -7.84
C GLN A 126 15.48 -19.75 -7.45
N PRO A 127 15.29 -18.83 -8.41
CA PRO A 127 14.69 -17.54 -8.12
C PRO A 127 13.17 -17.65 -7.92
N ALA A 128 12.57 -16.67 -7.25
CA ALA A 128 11.17 -16.72 -6.82
C ALA A 128 10.17 -16.88 -7.98
N TRP A 129 10.43 -16.27 -9.13
CA TRP A 129 9.58 -16.34 -10.33
C TRP A 129 9.50 -17.72 -10.98
N HIS A 130 10.34 -18.69 -10.60
CA HIS A 130 10.19 -20.09 -11.03
C HIS A 130 9.01 -20.78 -10.32
N GLY A 131 8.70 -20.36 -9.09
CA GLY A 131 7.71 -21.01 -8.22
C GLY A 131 6.44 -20.18 -7.99
N ALA A 132 6.24 -19.12 -8.76
CA ALA A 132 5.16 -18.16 -8.54
C ALA A 132 4.75 -17.44 -9.83
N PRO A 133 3.44 -17.29 -10.09
CA PRO A 133 2.97 -16.23 -10.97
C PRO A 133 3.30 -14.83 -10.43
N GLU A 134 3.46 -13.87 -11.33
CA GLU A 134 3.82 -12.49 -10.99
C GLU A 134 2.87 -11.49 -11.68
N MET A 135 2.39 -10.50 -10.92
CA MET A 135 1.85 -9.27 -11.47
C MET A 135 2.97 -8.23 -11.58
N GLN A 136 3.33 -7.90 -12.81
CA GLN A 136 4.47 -7.05 -13.13
C GLN A 136 4.27 -5.60 -12.68
N ILE A 137 5.33 -4.99 -12.13
CA ILE A 137 5.41 -3.56 -11.84
C ILE A 137 6.63 -2.98 -12.56
N LEU A 138 6.37 -2.35 -13.71
CA LEU A 138 7.43 -1.88 -14.61
C LEU A 138 7.22 -0.42 -15.01
N ASP A 139 8.31 0.33 -15.11
CA ASP A 139 8.32 1.58 -15.87
C ASP A 139 8.34 1.25 -17.37
N GLY A 140 7.16 1.07 -17.95
CA GLY A 140 7.02 0.68 -19.36
C GLY A 140 7.58 1.68 -20.39
N LYS A 141 8.04 2.86 -19.97
CA LYS A 141 8.66 3.85 -20.86
C LYS A 141 10.18 3.86 -20.78
N ASN A 142 10.73 3.71 -19.57
CA ASN A 142 12.17 3.90 -19.34
C ASN A 142 12.90 2.60 -19.01
N PHE A 143 12.18 1.50 -18.76
CA PHE A 143 12.82 0.21 -18.55
C PHE A 143 13.40 -0.32 -19.90
N PRO A 144 14.67 -0.75 -19.93
CA PRO A 144 15.35 -1.19 -21.16
C PRO A 144 14.83 -2.52 -21.72
#